data_AF-A0A846WCI1-F1
#
_entry.id   AF-A0A846WCI1-F1
#
_cell.length_a   1.000
_cell.length_b   1.000
_cell.length_c   1.000
_cell.angle_alpha   90.00
_cell.angle_beta   90.00
_cell.angle_gamma   90.00
#
_symmetry.space_group_name_H-M   'P 1'
#
loop_
_entity.id
_entity.type
_entity.pdbx_description
1 polymer ?
#
loop_
_entity_poly.entity_id
_entity_poly.type
_entity_poly.pdbx_seq_one_letter_code
_entity_poly.pdbx_strand_id
1 'polypeptide(L)'
;MGKKRGKPRSLRMIVPVALLAVFALGASACSSAEGAGVEVAIDRNPITELIKPKLVSEIKDGQVGVSPGMPLKFQVQDGKFTEVKLTNQQGTQVSGQLAPDGRSWATTEVLGYGKTYQLSAAAIGLGGANSSTLSFTTSSPNNQTKPYLMPGEGEVVGIGQPVAIQFDENIPDRRAAQDAIKITTEPPVEGAFYWVNNREVRWRPEHFWKPGTRVNVEVNVYGKDLGKGLYGQDNITSHFTIGDAVIFTADDNTKQVTVERNGEVIMTMPTSMGKDSTPTDNGIYIVADKHEKIIMDSSTYGVAVNSADGYRTPVDYATRISYSGIFFHSAPWSVGQQGYSNASHGCLNLSPANARWVYENAKRGDITIIKNTVGGTLSGVDGLGDWNIPWAEWKAGNADVS
;
A
#
# COMPACT_ATOMS: atom_id res chain seq x y z
N MET A 1 60.41 -14.63 12.68
CA MET A 1 60.82 -14.29 14.07
C MET A 1 59.83 -14.89 15.03
N GLY A 2 60.27 -15.84 15.86
CA GLY A 2 59.44 -16.53 16.84
C GLY A 2 59.87 -16.24 18.28
N LYS A 3 59.09 -16.83 19.21
CA LYS A 3 59.28 -16.94 20.67
C LYS A 3 58.95 -15.64 21.45
N LYS A 4 58.22 -15.63 22.57
CA LYS A 4 57.94 -16.63 23.63
C LYS A 4 56.69 -16.18 24.42
N ARG A 5 55.86 -17.11 24.90
CA ARG A 5 55.09 -16.93 26.14
C ARG A 5 55.12 -18.22 26.97
N GLY A 6 55.64 -18.10 28.18
CA GLY A 6 55.72 -19.14 29.19
C GLY A 6 54.51 -19.12 30.14
N LYS A 7 54.06 -20.33 30.44
CA LYS A 7 53.10 -20.82 31.46
C LYS A 7 53.75 -20.77 32.88
N PRO A 8 53.18 -21.31 34.00
CA PRO A 8 51.84 -21.89 34.27
C PRO A 8 51.26 -21.60 35.70
N ARG A 9 50.19 -22.36 36.06
CA ARG A 9 49.74 -22.86 37.41
C ARG A 9 48.91 -21.91 38.26
N SER A 10 47.91 -22.30 39.07
CA SER A 10 47.13 -23.52 39.41
C SER A 10 46.20 -23.06 40.57
N LEU A 11 45.01 -23.59 40.91
CA LEU A 11 44.66 -24.89 41.49
C LEU A 11 43.17 -24.83 41.94
N ARG A 12 42.54 -26.01 42.14
CA ARG A 12 41.13 -26.27 42.53
C ARG A 12 40.87 -26.31 44.05
N MET A 13 39.61 -26.17 44.48
CA MET A 13 38.81 -26.94 45.50
C MET A 13 37.59 -26.09 45.94
N ILE A 14 36.29 -26.47 46.00
CA ILE A 14 35.48 -27.61 46.52
C ILE A 14 34.95 -27.44 47.99
N VAL A 15 33.64 -27.08 48.12
CA VAL A 15 32.54 -27.74 48.94
C VAL A 15 32.39 -27.25 50.44
N PRO A 16 31.26 -27.47 51.18
CA PRO A 16 30.17 -26.53 51.57
C PRO A 16 29.72 -26.67 53.08
N VAL A 17 28.41 -26.54 53.42
CA VAL A 17 27.66 -26.95 54.66
C VAL A 17 27.40 -25.83 55.71
N ALA A 18 26.15 -25.34 55.93
CA ALA A 18 25.00 -25.78 56.77
C ALA A 18 25.09 -25.31 58.25
N LEU A 19 24.17 -24.49 58.81
CA LEU A 19 22.84 -24.71 59.45
C LEU A 19 22.88 -24.66 61.01
N LEU A 20 21.82 -24.06 61.62
CA LEU A 20 21.30 -24.21 63.02
C LEU A 20 22.10 -23.55 64.17
N ALA A 21 21.56 -23.05 65.30
CA ALA A 21 20.22 -22.84 65.91
C ALA A 21 20.41 -21.86 67.13
N VAL A 22 19.45 -20.97 67.45
CA VAL A 22 18.51 -20.99 68.61
C VAL A 22 19.10 -20.81 70.03
N PHE A 23 18.43 -19.94 70.82
CA PHE A 23 18.15 -19.91 72.30
C PHE A 23 18.25 -18.45 72.82
N ALA A 24 17.42 -17.89 73.71
CA ALA A 24 16.09 -18.18 74.25
C ALA A 24 15.66 -17.03 75.19
N LEU A 25 14.33 -16.85 75.33
CA LEU A 25 13.52 -16.44 76.50
C LEU A 25 13.97 -15.38 77.52
N GLY A 26 13.10 -14.36 77.70
CA GLY A 26 12.90 -13.64 78.96
C GLY A 26 11.44 -13.20 79.08
N ALA A 27 10.70 -13.73 80.05
CA ALA A 27 9.30 -13.41 80.34
C ALA A 27 9.18 -12.20 81.28
N SER A 28 8.13 -11.37 81.12
CA SER A 28 7.21 -10.98 82.22
C SER A 28 6.16 -9.92 81.81
N ALA A 29 4.95 -10.15 82.33
CA ALA A 29 3.93 -9.20 82.77
C ALA A 29 2.96 -8.57 81.73
N CYS A 30 1.69 -8.98 81.90
CA CYS A 30 0.49 -8.39 81.35
C CYS A 30 0.26 -6.94 81.82
N SER A 31 -0.14 -6.07 80.90
CA SER A 31 -1.11 -4.99 81.16
C SER A 31 -1.82 -4.67 79.86
N SER A 32 -3.13 -4.83 79.89
CA SER A 32 -4.10 -4.59 78.82
C SER A 32 -4.21 -3.11 78.47
N ALA A 33 -4.02 -2.78 77.19
CA ALA A 33 -4.52 -1.55 76.58
C ALA A 33 -5.11 -1.90 75.21
N GLU A 34 -6.45 -1.86 75.11
CA GLU A 34 -7.20 -1.95 73.86
C GLU A 34 -6.80 -0.80 72.94
N GLY A 35 -6.04 -1.13 71.89
CA GLY A 35 -5.79 -0.25 70.74
C GLY A 35 -6.77 -0.61 69.63
N ALA A 36 -7.63 0.35 69.28
CA ALA A 36 -8.67 0.24 68.27
C ALA A 36 -8.17 -0.39 66.96
N GLY A 37 -8.76 -1.53 66.62
CA GLY A 37 -8.74 -2.04 65.25
C GLY A 37 -9.48 -1.03 64.37
N VAL A 38 -8.79 -0.50 63.36
CA VAL A 38 -9.47 0.17 62.25
C VAL A 38 -10.23 -0.93 61.50
N GLU A 39 -11.51 -1.08 61.82
CA GLU A 39 -12.46 -1.76 60.94
C GLU A 39 -12.45 -1.01 59.60
N VAL A 40 -11.91 -1.64 58.57
CA VAL A 40 -12.22 -1.27 57.20
C VAL A 40 -13.72 -1.53 57.05
N ALA A 41 -14.52 -0.47 57.06
CA ALA A 41 -15.94 -0.54 56.81
C ALA A 41 -16.14 -1.19 55.43
N ILE A 42 -16.63 -2.44 55.42
CA ILE A 42 -17.18 -3.03 54.20
C ILE A 42 -18.44 -2.24 53.91
N ASP A 43 -18.39 -1.35 52.93
CA ASP A 43 -19.57 -0.67 52.39
C ASP A 43 -20.50 -1.74 51.80
N ARG A 44 -21.64 -1.97 52.46
CA ARG A 44 -22.59 -3.06 52.18
C ARG A 44 -23.86 -2.55 51.50
N ASN A 45 -23.80 -1.48 50.70
CA ASN A 45 -24.93 -1.11 49.87
C ASN A 45 -24.75 -1.63 48.43
N PRO A 46 -25.32 -2.79 48.06
CA PRO A 46 -25.09 -3.42 46.75
C PRO A 46 -25.61 -2.56 45.57
N ILE A 47 -26.52 -1.62 45.82
CA ILE A 47 -27.08 -0.75 44.77
C ILE A 47 -26.08 0.33 44.34
N THR A 48 -25.31 0.91 45.26
CA THR A 48 -24.32 1.95 44.91
C THR A 48 -23.14 1.39 44.12
N GLU A 49 -22.71 0.15 44.42
CA GLU A 49 -21.72 -0.58 43.60
C GLU A 49 -22.22 -0.84 42.17
N LEU A 50 -23.51 -1.15 42.00
CA LEU A 50 -24.10 -1.40 40.67
C LEU A 50 -24.14 -0.15 39.78
N ILE A 51 -24.13 1.06 40.36
CA ILE A 51 -24.17 2.36 39.66
C ILE A 51 -22.83 3.10 39.68
N LYS A 52 -21.74 2.44 40.11
CA LYS A 52 -20.40 3.00 39.93
C LYS A 52 -20.05 3.07 38.44
N PRO A 53 -19.26 4.08 38.01
CA PRO A 53 -18.81 4.17 36.63
C PRO A 53 -18.09 2.89 36.18
N LYS A 54 -18.45 2.35 35.02
CA LYS A 54 -17.83 1.15 34.45
C LYS A 54 -17.04 1.52 33.22
N LEU A 55 -15.74 1.21 33.26
CA LEU A 55 -14.85 1.40 32.12
C LEU A 55 -15.02 0.24 31.16
N VAL A 56 -15.32 0.56 29.90
CA VAL A 56 -15.59 -0.38 28.82
C VAL A 56 -14.54 -0.20 27.73
N SER A 57 -13.93 -1.31 27.33
CA SER A 57 -12.86 -1.38 26.35
C SER A 57 -13.08 -2.59 25.45
N GLU A 58 -12.83 -2.44 24.15
CA GLU A 58 -12.77 -3.58 23.22
C GLU A 58 -11.49 -4.40 23.42
N ILE A 59 -10.47 -3.79 24.03
CA ILE A 59 -9.19 -4.41 24.35
C ILE A 59 -9.22 -4.96 25.77
N LYS A 60 -8.78 -6.20 25.92
CA LYS A 60 -8.62 -6.88 27.22
C LYS A 60 -7.24 -6.61 27.82
N ASP A 61 -7.16 -6.64 29.15
CA ASP A 61 -5.88 -6.49 29.84
C ASP A 61 -4.93 -7.64 29.50
N GLY A 62 -3.69 -7.30 29.21
CA GLY A 62 -2.66 -8.21 28.69
C GLY A 62 -2.86 -8.65 27.23
N GLN A 63 -3.83 -8.09 26.49
CA GLN A 63 -4.06 -8.50 25.09
C GLN A 63 -2.84 -8.20 24.22
N VAL A 64 -2.48 -9.16 23.36
CA VAL A 64 -1.41 -9.06 22.37
C VAL A 64 -2.01 -9.07 20.96
N GLY A 65 -1.32 -8.46 19.99
CA GLY A 65 -1.79 -8.42 18.60
C GLY A 65 -2.89 -7.39 18.35
N VAL A 66 -2.96 -6.33 19.16
CA VAL A 66 -3.89 -5.22 18.91
C VAL A 66 -3.44 -4.48 17.64
N SER A 67 -4.35 -4.23 16.71
CA SER A 67 -4.01 -3.48 15.49
C SER A 67 -3.57 -2.05 15.86
N PRO A 68 -2.41 -1.58 15.38
CA PRO A 68 -1.94 -0.23 15.66
C PRO A 68 -2.56 0.84 14.76
N GLY A 69 -3.24 0.45 13.68
CA GLY A 69 -3.71 1.37 12.64
C GLY A 69 -5.16 1.83 12.78
N MET A 70 -5.94 1.19 13.65
CA MET A 70 -7.31 1.60 13.92
C MET A 70 -7.36 2.48 15.18
N PRO A 71 -8.13 3.59 15.19
CA PRO A 71 -8.34 4.37 16.40
C PRO A 71 -8.93 3.49 17.50
N LEU A 72 -8.27 3.45 18.67
CA LEU A 72 -8.76 2.71 19.82
C LEU A 72 -9.80 3.55 20.54
N LYS A 73 -10.93 2.93 20.91
CA LYS A 73 -12.02 3.59 21.61
C LYS A 73 -12.20 3.00 23.00
N PHE A 74 -12.31 3.87 23.99
CA PHE A 74 -12.59 3.52 25.37
C PHE A 74 -13.82 4.30 25.83
N GLN A 75 -14.69 3.67 26.61
CA GLN A 75 -15.97 4.23 27.02
C GLN A 75 -16.16 4.09 28.53
N VAL A 76 -17.04 4.93 29.08
CA VAL A 76 -17.53 4.78 30.45
C VAL A 76 -19.05 4.73 30.47
N GLN A 77 -19.59 3.73 31.18
CA GLN A 77 -21.01 3.65 31.52
C GLN A 77 -21.23 4.20 32.93
N ASP A 78 -22.43 4.68 33.23
CA ASP A 78 -22.84 5.15 34.56
C ASP A 78 -21.99 6.31 35.13
N GLY A 79 -21.29 7.06 34.27
CA GLY A 79 -20.42 8.16 34.68
C GLY A 79 -19.86 8.98 33.52
N LYS A 80 -18.79 9.73 33.83
CA LYS A 80 -17.95 10.48 32.88
C LYS A 80 -16.48 10.30 33.24
N PHE A 81 -15.62 10.28 32.24
CA PHE A 81 -14.19 10.32 32.43
C PHE A 81 -13.78 11.63 33.08
N THR A 82 -12.92 11.54 34.10
CA THR A 82 -12.19 12.67 34.67
C THR A 82 -10.76 12.70 34.17
N GLU A 83 -10.21 11.53 33.84
CA GLU A 83 -8.86 11.38 33.31
C GLU A 83 -8.79 10.16 32.39
N VAL A 84 -8.14 10.32 31.23
CA VAL A 84 -7.78 9.21 30.34
C VAL A 84 -6.37 9.47 29.82
N LYS A 85 -5.46 8.54 30.08
CA LYS A 85 -4.07 8.60 29.63
C LYS A 85 -3.70 7.26 29.01
N LEU A 86 -3.25 7.28 27.77
CA LEU A 86 -2.61 6.14 27.12
C LEU A 86 -1.14 6.48 26.96
N THR A 87 -0.23 5.64 27.46
CA THR A 87 1.22 5.86 27.39
C THR A 87 1.91 4.66 26.78
N ASN A 88 3.03 4.89 26.10
CA ASN A 88 3.94 3.83 25.67
C ASN A 88 4.87 3.38 26.83
N GLN A 89 5.70 2.37 26.59
CA GLN A 89 6.69 1.87 27.57
C GLN A 89 7.70 2.93 28.05
N GLN A 90 7.91 4.00 27.30
CA GLN A 90 8.79 5.12 27.67
C GLN A 90 8.06 6.20 28.49
N GLY A 91 6.76 6.02 28.76
CA GLY A 91 5.93 7.00 29.46
C GLY A 91 5.46 8.16 28.57
N THR A 92 5.75 8.14 27.27
CA THR A 92 5.23 9.15 26.33
C THR A 92 3.73 8.95 26.16
N GLN A 93 2.97 10.02 26.36
CA GLN A 93 1.54 10.01 26.17
C GLN A 93 1.18 9.95 24.69
N VAL A 94 0.23 9.08 24.35
CA VAL A 94 -0.43 9.01 23.05
C VAL A 94 -1.54 10.06 23.00
N SER A 95 -1.59 10.79 21.90
CA SER A 95 -2.63 11.76 21.60
C SER A 95 -3.98 11.07 21.50
N GLY A 96 -4.97 11.63 22.18
CA GLY A 96 -6.35 11.22 22.05
C GLY A 96 -7.30 12.30 22.50
N GLN A 97 -8.57 12.10 22.17
CA GLN A 97 -9.62 13.08 22.33
C GLN A 97 -10.77 12.49 23.15
N LEU A 98 -11.16 13.23 24.18
CA LEU A 98 -12.39 12.98 24.93
C LEU A 98 -13.58 13.60 24.17
N ALA A 99 -14.66 12.85 24.00
CA ALA A 99 -15.88 13.36 23.43
C ALA A 99 -16.53 14.43 24.33
N PRO A 100 -17.29 15.39 23.78
CA PRO A 100 -17.88 16.49 24.55
C PRO A 100 -18.80 16.05 25.70
N ASP A 101 -19.40 14.88 25.60
CA ASP A 101 -20.25 14.30 26.65
C ASP A 101 -19.45 13.74 27.84
N GLY A 102 -18.13 13.60 27.69
CA GLY A 102 -17.20 13.06 28.66
C GLY A 102 -17.27 11.53 28.79
N ARG A 103 -17.91 10.82 27.85
CA ARG A 103 -18.21 9.38 27.99
C ARG A 103 -17.41 8.46 27.09
N SER A 104 -16.74 9.00 26.08
CA SER A 104 -15.88 8.24 25.19
C SER A 104 -14.58 8.97 24.94
N TRP A 105 -13.49 8.23 24.85
CA TRP A 105 -12.18 8.73 24.47
C TRP A 105 -11.63 7.87 23.35
N ALA A 106 -10.96 8.49 22.37
CA ALA A 106 -10.34 7.78 21.27
C ALA A 106 -8.93 8.28 20.97
N THR A 107 -8.03 7.40 20.51
CA THR A 107 -6.72 7.83 20.00
C THR A 107 -6.89 8.68 18.74
N THR A 108 -6.06 9.70 18.59
CA THR A 108 -6.06 10.62 17.43
C THR A 108 -4.76 10.54 16.62
N GLU A 109 -3.88 9.62 16.99
CA GLU A 109 -2.71 9.23 16.21
C GLU A 109 -2.68 7.71 16.06
N VAL A 110 -1.93 7.23 15.06
CA VAL A 110 -1.67 5.81 14.89
C VAL A 110 -0.67 5.34 15.96
N LEU A 111 -0.82 4.10 16.40
CA LEU A 111 0.13 3.49 17.34
C LEU A 111 1.30 2.89 16.58
N GLY A 112 2.40 2.56 17.27
CA GLY A 112 3.53 1.84 16.68
C GLY A 112 3.35 0.33 16.74
N TYR A 113 3.91 -0.39 15.77
CA TYR A 113 4.03 -1.85 15.80
C TYR A 113 4.94 -2.35 16.94
N GLY A 114 4.60 -3.50 17.51
CA GLY A 114 5.39 -4.20 18.53
C GLY A 114 5.59 -3.40 19.82
N LYS A 115 4.67 -2.48 20.14
CA LYS A 115 4.75 -1.62 21.33
C LYS A 115 3.72 -2.05 22.35
N THR A 116 4.11 -2.02 23.62
CA THR A 116 3.16 -2.12 24.74
C THR A 116 2.69 -0.73 25.13
N TYR A 117 1.39 -0.60 25.33
CA TYR A 117 0.75 0.59 25.82
C TYR A 117 0.02 0.30 27.12
N GLN A 118 -0.06 1.31 27.98
CA GLN A 118 -0.81 1.29 29.22
C GLN A 118 -1.85 2.42 29.19
N LEU A 119 -3.11 2.05 29.28
CA LEU A 119 -4.23 2.95 29.51
C LEU A 119 -4.45 3.06 31.02
N SER A 120 -4.48 4.28 31.54
CA SER A 120 -5.02 4.60 32.87
C SER A 120 -6.22 5.51 32.69
N ALA A 121 -7.34 5.12 33.27
CA ALA A 121 -8.58 5.88 33.19
C ALA A 121 -9.24 6.01 34.56
N ALA A 122 -9.75 7.20 34.85
CA ALA A 122 -10.55 7.50 36.03
C ALA A 122 -11.88 8.12 35.60
N ALA A 123 -12.94 7.75 36.30
CA ALA A 123 -14.28 8.22 36.04
C ALA A 123 -15.06 8.47 37.32
N ILE A 124 -16.02 9.38 37.25
CA ILE A 124 -16.95 9.71 38.32
C ILE A 124 -18.40 9.58 37.84
N GLY A 125 -19.27 9.19 38.76
CA GLY A 125 -20.71 9.04 38.53
C GLY A 125 -21.48 9.12 39.84
N LEU A 126 -22.78 8.84 39.78
CA LEU A 126 -23.65 8.91 40.95
C LEU A 126 -23.28 7.90 42.03
N GLY A 127 -22.73 6.74 41.65
CA GLY A 127 -22.22 5.72 42.57
C GLY A 127 -20.85 6.01 43.18
N GLY A 128 -20.21 7.15 42.85
CA GLY A 128 -18.87 7.50 43.28
C GLY A 128 -17.84 7.46 42.15
N ALA A 129 -16.58 7.23 42.51
CA ALA A 129 -15.45 7.18 41.58
C ALA A 129 -15.02 5.74 41.28
N ASN A 130 -14.48 5.52 40.08
CA ASN A 130 -13.81 4.29 39.69
C ASN A 130 -12.57 4.60 38.85
N SER A 131 -11.52 3.81 39.00
CA SER A 131 -10.29 3.90 38.20
C SER A 131 -9.83 2.53 37.77
N SER A 132 -9.34 2.41 36.56
CA SER A 132 -8.77 1.17 36.03
C SER A 132 -7.54 1.43 35.20
N THR A 133 -6.68 0.41 35.15
CA THR A 133 -5.53 0.36 34.28
C THR A 133 -5.65 -0.89 33.40
N LEU A 134 -5.28 -0.73 32.14
CA LEU A 134 -5.30 -1.75 31.10
C LEU A 134 -3.96 -1.67 30.37
N SER A 135 -3.31 -2.80 30.14
CA SER A 135 -2.12 -2.88 29.30
C SER A 135 -2.36 -3.78 28.09
N PHE A 136 -1.81 -3.42 26.94
CA PHE A 136 -1.91 -4.25 25.72
C PHE A 136 -0.67 -4.06 24.84
N THR A 137 -0.41 -5.03 23.98
CA THR A 137 0.70 -4.99 23.02
C THR A 137 0.17 -5.02 21.60
N THR A 138 0.63 -4.09 20.78
CA THR A 138 0.25 -4.02 19.36
C THR A 138 0.88 -5.16 18.57
N SER A 139 0.31 -5.48 17.40
CA SER A 139 0.87 -6.47 16.48
C SER A 139 2.35 -6.21 16.22
N SER A 140 3.14 -7.28 16.17
CA SER A 140 4.59 -7.22 15.93
C SER A 140 4.89 -8.00 14.64
N PRO A 141 4.77 -7.36 13.47
CA PRO A 141 4.96 -8.03 12.18
C PRO A 141 6.40 -8.51 12.01
N ASN A 142 6.56 -9.67 11.38
CA ASN A 142 7.88 -10.17 10.96
C ASN A 142 8.39 -9.41 9.72
N ASN A 143 7.46 -8.99 8.86
CA ASN A 143 7.74 -8.19 7.68
C ASN A 143 6.62 -7.16 7.44
N GLN A 144 6.96 -6.06 6.81
CA GLN A 144 6.01 -5.04 6.38
C GLN A 144 6.13 -4.81 4.88
N THR A 145 5.04 -4.39 4.24
CA THR A 145 5.07 -4.00 2.82
C THR A 145 4.58 -2.58 2.64
N LYS A 146 5.29 -1.83 1.80
CA LYS A 146 4.95 -0.46 1.45
C LYS A 146 4.16 -0.43 0.14
N PRO A 147 2.97 0.20 0.11
CA PRO A 147 2.28 0.49 -1.14
C PRO A 147 2.90 1.71 -1.86
N TYR A 148 2.78 1.74 -3.17
CA TYR A 148 3.13 2.83 -4.06
C TYR A 148 1.96 3.08 -5.02
N LEU A 149 1.53 4.33 -5.13
CA LEU A 149 0.39 4.74 -5.94
C LEU A 149 0.81 5.34 -7.27
N MET A 150 0.10 4.96 -8.33
CA MET A 150 0.06 5.65 -9.61
C MET A 150 -1.41 5.77 -10.05
N PRO A 151 -1.87 6.91 -10.59
CA PRO A 151 -1.16 8.18 -10.78
C PRO A 151 -0.73 8.87 -9.49
N GLY A 152 0.20 9.81 -9.63
CA GLY A 152 0.67 10.65 -8.53
C GLY A 152 -0.36 11.70 -8.10
N GLU A 153 -0.13 12.28 -6.92
CA GLU A 153 -0.96 13.35 -6.36
C GLU A 153 -1.02 14.57 -7.28
N GLY A 154 -2.23 15.02 -7.59
CA GLY A 154 -2.51 16.19 -8.42
C GLY A 154 -2.33 15.97 -9.93
N GLU A 155 -2.00 14.76 -10.39
CA GLU A 155 -1.77 14.52 -11.82
C GLU A 155 -3.05 14.67 -12.67
N VAL A 156 -2.88 15.13 -13.91
CA VAL A 156 -3.91 15.09 -14.96
C VAL A 156 -3.52 14.04 -15.98
N VAL A 157 -4.35 13.01 -16.12
CA VAL A 157 -4.04 11.80 -16.90
C VAL A 157 -5.06 11.58 -18.01
N GLY A 158 -4.73 10.75 -19.00
CA GLY A 158 -5.66 10.40 -20.07
C GLY A 158 -6.78 9.45 -19.65
N ILE A 159 -7.74 9.27 -20.54
CA ILE A 159 -8.99 8.52 -20.30
C ILE A 159 -8.79 7.01 -20.10
N GLY A 160 -7.59 6.49 -20.35
CA GLY A 160 -7.22 5.10 -20.20
C GLY A 160 -6.54 4.76 -18.88
N GLN A 161 -6.28 5.73 -18.00
CA GLN A 161 -5.43 5.50 -16.83
C GLN A 161 -6.12 4.65 -15.75
N PRO A 162 -5.63 3.43 -15.44
CA PRO A 162 -6.09 2.71 -14.25
C PRO A 162 -5.50 3.34 -12.99
N VAL A 163 -6.16 3.11 -11.85
CA VAL A 163 -5.51 3.23 -10.54
C VAL A 163 -4.58 2.03 -10.39
N ALA A 164 -3.33 2.24 -9.98
CA ALA A 164 -2.36 1.19 -9.73
C ALA A 164 -1.77 1.31 -8.32
N ILE A 165 -1.82 0.20 -7.58
CA ILE A 165 -1.23 0.06 -6.26
C ILE A 165 -0.19 -1.06 -6.33
N GLN A 166 1.08 -0.67 -6.33
CA GLN A 166 2.22 -1.59 -6.30
C GLN A 166 2.70 -1.75 -4.86
N PHE A 167 2.81 -2.98 -4.39
CA PHE A 167 3.43 -3.34 -3.13
C PHE A 167 4.88 -3.78 -3.38
N ASP A 168 5.79 -3.53 -2.44
CA ASP A 168 7.19 -4.00 -2.54
C ASP A 168 7.38 -5.48 -2.17
N GLU A 169 6.32 -6.14 -1.68
CA GLU A 169 6.28 -7.57 -1.37
C GLU A 169 5.13 -8.26 -2.09
N ASN A 170 5.22 -9.60 -2.22
CA ASN A 170 4.09 -10.40 -2.67
C ASN A 170 2.97 -10.34 -1.63
N ILE A 171 1.73 -10.15 -2.07
CA ILE A 171 0.55 -10.05 -1.20
C ILE A 171 -0.13 -11.41 -1.08
N PRO A 172 -0.06 -12.09 0.09
CA PRO A 172 -0.69 -13.39 0.28
C PRO A 172 -2.22 -13.33 0.37
N ASP A 173 -2.76 -12.30 1.03
CA ASP A 173 -4.20 -12.07 1.13
C ASP A 173 -4.58 -10.83 0.31
N ARG A 174 -4.85 -11.09 -0.98
CA ARG A 174 -5.26 -10.07 -1.94
C ARG A 174 -6.61 -9.43 -1.60
N ARG A 175 -7.47 -10.14 -0.85
CA ARG A 175 -8.78 -9.62 -0.46
C ARG A 175 -8.64 -8.62 0.68
N ALA A 176 -7.81 -8.94 1.67
CA ALA A 176 -7.46 -7.99 2.74
C ALA A 176 -6.86 -6.69 2.20
N ALA A 177 -6.02 -6.77 1.16
CA ALA A 177 -5.48 -5.59 0.49
C ALA A 177 -6.58 -4.77 -0.23
N GLN A 178 -7.49 -5.41 -0.96
CA GLN A 178 -8.60 -4.73 -1.64
C GLN A 178 -9.58 -4.08 -0.65
N ASP A 179 -9.92 -4.77 0.43
CA ASP A 179 -10.83 -4.26 1.48
C ASP A 179 -10.22 -3.04 2.22
N ALA A 180 -8.89 -2.86 2.14
CA ALA A 180 -8.18 -1.70 2.69
C ALA A 180 -8.07 -0.51 1.70
N ILE A 181 -8.47 -0.68 0.44
CA ILE A 181 -8.39 0.35 -0.60
C ILE A 181 -9.78 0.94 -0.84
N LYS A 182 -9.89 2.26 -0.73
CA LYS A 182 -11.10 3.01 -1.02
C LYS A 182 -10.87 3.92 -2.22
N ILE A 183 -11.70 3.77 -3.25
CA ILE A 183 -11.68 4.61 -4.44
C ILE A 183 -13.00 5.36 -4.53
N THR A 184 -12.94 6.68 -4.68
CA THR A 184 -14.10 7.56 -4.84
C THR A 184 -13.98 8.29 -6.16
N THR A 185 -15.04 8.31 -6.96
CA THR A 185 -15.08 8.93 -8.27
C THR A 185 -16.18 9.99 -8.34
N GLU A 186 -15.89 11.12 -9.00
CA GLU A 186 -16.85 12.19 -9.25
C GLU A 186 -16.78 12.63 -10.73
N PRO A 187 -17.83 12.40 -11.55
CA PRO A 187 -19.08 11.70 -11.21
C PRO A 187 -18.85 10.23 -10.82
N PRO A 188 -19.72 9.63 -9.98
CA PRO A 188 -19.59 8.23 -9.60
C PRO A 188 -19.65 7.28 -10.80
N VAL A 189 -18.73 6.34 -10.86
CA VAL A 189 -18.68 5.26 -11.85
C VAL A 189 -18.30 3.95 -11.17
N GLU A 190 -18.94 2.86 -11.59
CA GLU A 190 -18.58 1.52 -11.15
C GLU A 190 -17.18 1.14 -11.68
N GLY A 191 -16.39 0.47 -10.85
CA GLY A 191 -15.14 -0.15 -11.27
C GLY A 191 -14.80 -1.33 -10.37
N ALA A 192 -13.78 -2.09 -10.75
CA ALA A 192 -13.38 -3.31 -10.05
C ALA A 192 -11.86 -3.47 -10.01
N PHE A 193 -11.39 -4.30 -9.06
CA PHE A 193 -9.97 -4.60 -8.89
C PHE A 193 -9.55 -5.82 -9.71
N TYR A 194 -8.31 -5.77 -10.23
CA TYR A 194 -7.66 -6.92 -10.87
C TYR A 194 -6.16 -6.90 -10.59
N TRP A 195 -5.59 -8.04 -10.22
CA TRP A 195 -4.16 -8.18 -9.96
C TRP A 195 -3.43 -8.55 -11.24
N VAL A 196 -2.47 -7.72 -11.65
CA VAL A 196 -1.65 -7.96 -12.85
C VAL A 196 -0.41 -8.80 -12.53
N ASN A 197 0.00 -8.84 -11.26
CA ASN A 197 1.00 -9.76 -10.73
C ASN A 197 0.78 -9.95 -9.21
N ASN A 198 1.69 -10.64 -8.51
CA ASN A 198 1.56 -10.91 -7.06
C ASN A 198 1.70 -9.67 -6.16
N ARG A 199 2.07 -8.53 -6.72
CA ARG A 199 2.43 -7.31 -6.00
C ARG A 199 1.64 -6.09 -6.47
N GLU A 200 1.00 -6.14 -7.61
CA GLU A 200 0.34 -4.98 -8.21
C GLU A 200 -1.12 -5.26 -8.48
N VAL A 201 -1.98 -4.46 -7.85
CA VAL A 201 -3.43 -4.45 -8.09
C VAL A 201 -3.81 -3.18 -8.84
N ARG A 202 -4.70 -3.35 -9.82
CA ARG A 202 -5.24 -2.30 -10.67
C ARG A 202 -6.72 -2.13 -10.39
N TRP A 203 -7.22 -0.92 -10.57
CA TRP A 203 -8.66 -0.65 -10.56
C TRP A 203 -9.03 0.24 -11.75
N ARG A 204 -10.10 -0.10 -12.45
CA ARG A 204 -10.67 0.69 -13.55
C ARG A 204 -12.18 0.48 -13.70
N PRO A 205 -12.88 1.42 -14.35
CA PRO A 205 -14.25 1.21 -14.83
C PRO A 205 -14.31 0.27 -16.05
N GLU A 206 -15.53 -0.08 -16.46
CA GLU A 206 -15.81 -0.93 -17.63
C GLU A 206 -15.31 -0.31 -18.93
N HIS A 207 -15.57 0.99 -19.12
CA HIS A 207 -15.19 1.76 -20.30
C HIS A 207 -14.17 2.83 -19.93
N PHE A 208 -13.51 3.45 -20.93
CA PHE A 208 -12.63 4.58 -20.67
C PHE A 208 -13.31 5.68 -19.86
N TRP A 209 -12.51 6.35 -19.04
CA TRP A 209 -12.99 7.41 -18.17
C TRP A 209 -13.62 8.55 -18.95
N LYS A 210 -14.66 9.15 -18.36
CA LYS A 210 -15.20 10.42 -18.85
C LYS A 210 -14.21 11.56 -18.51
N PRO A 211 -13.83 12.42 -19.48
CA PRO A 211 -13.06 13.63 -19.20
C PRO A 211 -13.67 14.49 -18.08
N GLY A 212 -12.82 15.06 -17.23
CA GLY A 212 -13.20 15.84 -16.05
C GLY A 212 -13.53 15.02 -14.81
N THR A 213 -13.52 13.69 -14.88
CA THR A 213 -13.72 12.84 -13.69
C THR A 213 -12.59 13.06 -12.69
N ARG A 214 -12.94 13.25 -11.42
CA ARG A 214 -11.99 13.30 -10.30
C ARG A 214 -11.96 11.96 -9.61
N VAL A 215 -10.76 11.48 -9.29
CA VAL A 215 -10.55 10.19 -8.63
C VAL A 215 -9.75 10.42 -7.36
N ASN A 216 -10.29 9.97 -6.24
CA ASN A 216 -9.61 9.91 -4.94
C ASN A 216 -9.33 8.45 -4.59
N VAL A 217 -8.08 8.16 -4.22
CA VAL A 217 -7.63 6.85 -3.80
C VAL A 217 -7.05 6.94 -2.39
N GLU A 218 -7.56 6.11 -1.49
CA GLU A 218 -7.09 5.96 -0.11
C GLU A 218 -6.67 4.49 0.09
N VAL A 219 -5.38 4.26 0.35
CA VAL A 219 -4.83 2.93 0.64
C VAL A 219 -4.55 2.84 2.14
N ASN A 220 -5.47 2.23 2.88
CA ASN A 220 -5.51 2.22 4.34
C ASN A 220 -4.98 0.89 4.93
N VAL A 221 -3.75 0.53 4.54
CA VAL A 221 -3.14 -0.77 4.88
C VAL A 221 -2.37 -0.79 6.20
N TYR A 222 -2.08 0.37 6.80
CA TYR A 222 -1.40 0.44 8.09
C TYR A 222 -2.19 -0.30 9.18
N GLY A 223 -1.51 -1.16 9.93
CA GLY A 223 -2.09 -2.01 10.96
C GLY A 223 -2.93 -3.18 10.45
N LYS A 224 -3.01 -3.40 9.13
CA LYS A 224 -3.74 -4.52 8.51
C LYS A 224 -2.80 -5.69 8.24
N ASP A 225 -3.24 -6.88 8.62
CA ASP A 225 -2.61 -8.14 8.20
C ASP A 225 -3.02 -8.41 6.75
N LEU A 226 -2.04 -8.42 5.85
CA LEU A 226 -2.20 -8.71 4.42
C LEU A 226 -1.90 -10.18 4.12
N GLY A 227 -1.92 -11.04 5.14
CA GLY A 227 -1.76 -12.48 5.06
C GLY A 227 -0.36 -12.95 5.46
N LYS A 228 -0.31 -14.15 6.08
CA LYS A 228 0.94 -14.82 6.52
C LYS A 228 1.84 -13.93 7.41
N GLY A 229 1.26 -12.99 8.15
CA GLY A 229 2.01 -12.10 9.04
C GLY A 229 2.74 -10.95 8.33
N LEU A 230 2.41 -10.68 7.07
CA LEU A 230 2.83 -9.48 6.34
C LEU A 230 1.86 -8.35 6.67
N TYR A 231 2.36 -7.20 7.11
CA TYR A 231 1.52 -6.06 7.48
C TYR A 231 1.77 -4.84 6.59
N GLY A 232 0.75 -3.99 6.41
CA GLY A 232 0.95 -2.73 5.71
C GLY A 232 1.88 -1.79 6.50
N GLN A 233 2.87 -1.24 5.80
CA GLN A 233 3.90 -0.39 6.40
C GLN A 233 3.37 1.02 6.71
N ASP A 234 2.63 1.61 5.76
CA ASP A 234 2.13 2.98 5.82
C ASP A 234 0.83 3.11 4.99
N ASN A 235 -0.03 4.05 5.38
CA ASN A 235 -1.16 4.48 4.54
C ASN A 235 -0.67 5.48 3.49
N ILE A 236 -1.26 5.45 2.29
CA ILE A 236 -0.99 6.44 1.24
C ILE A 236 -2.28 6.86 0.55
N THR A 237 -2.28 8.06 -0.03
CA THR A 237 -3.40 8.60 -0.79
C THR A 237 -2.92 9.27 -2.07
N SER A 238 -3.80 9.35 -3.05
CA SER A 238 -3.59 10.11 -4.28
C SER A 238 -4.92 10.65 -4.80
N HIS A 239 -4.92 11.89 -5.25
CA HIS A 239 -6.00 12.54 -5.97
C HIS A 239 -5.55 12.89 -7.38
N PHE A 240 -6.32 12.49 -8.40
CA PHE A 240 -6.00 12.84 -9.80
C PHE A 240 -7.26 13.16 -10.61
N THR A 241 -7.05 13.80 -11.77
CA THR A 241 -8.15 14.21 -12.67
C THR A 241 -7.96 13.63 -14.05
N ILE A 242 -9.05 13.19 -14.67
CA ILE A 242 -9.07 12.73 -16.06
C ILE A 242 -9.13 13.95 -16.98
N GLY A 243 -8.13 14.12 -17.84
CA GLY A 243 -8.06 15.18 -18.85
C GLY A 243 -8.79 14.84 -20.15
N ASP A 244 -8.39 15.51 -21.23
CA ASP A 244 -8.95 15.29 -22.57
C ASP A 244 -8.81 13.83 -23.02
N ALA A 245 -9.80 13.38 -23.80
CA ALA A 245 -9.75 12.11 -24.51
C ALA A 245 -8.76 12.23 -25.67
N VAL A 246 -7.61 11.55 -25.57
CA VAL A 246 -6.63 11.48 -26.67
C VAL A 246 -6.41 10.01 -27.01
N ILE A 247 -6.63 9.68 -28.28
CA ILE A 247 -6.54 8.31 -28.80
C ILE A 247 -5.63 8.30 -30.03
N PHE A 248 -4.61 7.47 -30.00
CA PHE A 248 -3.71 7.19 -31.12
C PHE A 248 -4.14 5.86 -31.75
N THR A 249 -4.63 5.87 -32.98
CA THR A 249 -5.00 4.63 -33.69
C THR A 249 -3.95 4.31 -34.75
N ALA A 250 -3.18 3.24 -34.54
CA ALA A 250 -2.25 2.69 -35.52
C ALA A 250 -2.94 1.56 -36.30
N ASP A 251 -3.09 1.73 -37.61
CA ASP A 251 -3.72 0.74 -38.49
C ASP A 251 -2.70 0.19 -39.49
N ASP A 252 -2.38 -1.10 -39.37
CA ASP A 252 -1.37 -1.73 -40.22
C ASP A 252 -1.77 -1.79 -41.70
N ASN A 253 -3.06 -1.79 -42.02
CA ASN A 253 -3.52 -1.76 -43.42
C ASN A 253 -3.10 -0.46 -44.13
N THR A 254 -3.01 0.63 -43.38
CA THR A 254 -2.65 1.96 -43.91
C THR A 254 -1.24 2.40 -43.54
N LYS A 255 -0.64 1.75 -42.52
CA LYS A 255 0.65 2.15 -41.91
C LYS A 255 0.65 3.59 -41.38
N GLN A 256 -0.52 4.04 -40.91
CA GLN A 256 -0.73 5.37 -40.34
C GLN A 256 -1.10 5.28 -38.86
N VAL A 257 -0.65 6.27 -38.09
CA VAL A 257 -1.16 6.59 -36.76
C VAL A 257 -2.05 7.81 -36.88
N THR A 258 -3.34 7.65 -36.62
CA THR A 258 -4.30 8.75 -36.57
C THR A 258 -4.50 9.17 -35.13
N VAL A 259 -4.36 10.45 -34.83
CA VAL A 259 -4.52 11.00 -33.48
C VAL A 259 -5.82 11.77 -33.41
N GLU A 260 -6.68 11.34 -32.50
CA GLU A 260 -7.94 12.00 -32.18
C GLU A 260 -7.85 12.66 -30.81
N ARG A 261 -8.35 13.89 -30.72
CA ARG A 261 -8.58 14.58 -29.44
C ARG A 261 -10.05 14.93 -29.35
N ASN A 262 -10.73 14.43 -28.30
CA ASN A 262 -12.15 14.62 -28.07
C ASN A 262 -13.03 14.26 -29.29
N GLY A 263 -12.62 13.23 -30.05
CA GLY A 263 -13.32 12.74 -31.24
C GLY A 263 -12.98 13.45 -32.55
N GLU A 264 -12.11 14.46 -32.53
CA GLU A 264 -11.65 15.16 -33.73
C GLU A 264 -10.25 14.70 -34.12
N VAL A 265 -10.06 14.34 -35.41
CA VAL A 265 -8.74 14.03 -35.94
C VAL A 265 -7.90 15.30 -35.99
N ILE A 266 -6.80 15.32 -35.23
CA ILE A 266 -5.88 16.46 -35.17
C ILE A 266 -4.54 16.19 -35.86
N MET A 267 -4.22 14.92 -36.11
CA MET A 267 -2.97 14.55 -36.77
C MET A 267 -3.05 13.17 -37.41
N THR A 268 -2.29 12.98 -38.48
CA THR A 268 -2.04 11.66 -39.07
C THR A 268 -0.54 11.54 -39.36
N MET A 269 0.08 10.46 -38.87
CA MET A 269 1.53 10.24 -38.94
C MET A 269 1.82 8.92 -39.65
N PRO A 270 2.69 8.91 -40.68
CA PRO A 270 3.26 7.67 -41.20
C PRO A 270 4.07 6.95 -40.12
N THR A 271 3.90 5.63 -40.03
CA THR A 271 4.62 4.76 -39.09
C THR A 271 5.17 3.52 -39.77
N SER A 272 6.22 2.94 -39.20
CA SER A 272 6.70 1.59 -39.52
C SER A 272 6.68 0.77 -38.23
N MET A 273 5.80 -0.22 -38.15
CA MET A 273 5.64 -1.08 -36.98
C MET A 273 6.57 -2.28 -37.02
N GLY A 274 6.34 -3.28 -36.15
CA GLY A 274 7.12 -4.51 -36.06
C GLY A 274 7.07 -5.35 -37.33
N LYS A 275 8.23 -5.75 -37.85
CA LYS A 275 8.35 -6.68 -38.99
C LYS A 275 7.68 -8.02 -38.65
N ASP A 276 7.30 -8.80 -39.65
CA ASP A 276 6.53 -10.05 -39.47
C ASP A 276 7.14 -11.05 -38.48
N SER A 277 8.47 -11.11 -38.36
CA SER A 277 9.15 -12.00 -37.41
C SER A 277 9.15 -11.49 -35.96
N THR A 278 8.87 -10.22 -35.75
CA THR A 278 8.73 -9.55 -34.43
C THR A 278 7.61 -8.53 -34.51
N PRO A 279 6.36 -8.98 -34.71
CA PRO A 279 5.26 -8.08 -35.03
C PRO A 279 4.85 -7.26 -33.81
N THR A 280 4.26 -6.10 -34.06
CA THR A 280 3.58 -5.35 -33.00
C THR A 280 2.23 -6.02 -32.73
N ASP A 281 1.95 -6.37 -31.48
CA ASP A 281 0.65 -6.95 -31.14
C ASP A 281 -0.50 -5.95 -31.36
N ASN A 282 -1.68 -6.47 -31.66
CA ASN A 282 -2.91 -5.71 -31.71
C ASN A 282 -3.40 -5.39 -30.28
N GLY A 283 -4.37 -4.50 -30.16
CA GLY A 283 -5.09 -4.23 -28.92
C GLY A 283 -4.93 -2.80 -28.42
N ILE A 284 -5.26 -2.62 -27.14
CA ILE A 284 -5.29 -1.34 -26.45
C ILE A 284 -4.07 -1.23 -25.54
N TYR A 285 -3.34 -0.13 -25.70
CA TYR A 285 -2.13 0.21 -24.97
C TYR A 285 -2.35 1.52 -24.20
N ILE A 286 -1.79 1.60 -23.00
CA ILE A 286 -1.86 2.81 -22.16
C ILE A 286 -0.51 3.55 -22.26
N VAL A 287 -0.55 4.83 -22.62
CA VAL A 287 0.63 5.70 -22.61
C VAL A 287 1.14 5.84 -21.17
N ALA A 288 2.45 5.67 -20.97
CA ALA A 288 3.09 5.75 -19.67
C ALA A 288 4.09 6.92 -19.58
N ASP A 289 5.36 6.60 -19.36
CA ASP A 289 6.49 7.53 -19.30
C ASP A 289 6.98 7.95 -20.68
N LYS A 290 7.68 9.09 -20.70
CA LYS A 290 8.23 9.71 -21.90
C LYS A 290 9.68 10.11 -21.64
N HIS A 291 10.54 9.89 -22.62
CA HIS A 291 11.96 10.22 -22.56
C HIS A 291 12.36 11.04 -23.77
N GLU A 292 13.00 12.19 -23.54
CA GLU A 292 13.62 12.94 -24.64
C GLU A 292 14.71 12.09 -25.31
N LYS A 293 15.46 11.33 -24.51
CA LYS A 293 16.47 10.36 -24.95
C LYS A 293 16.46 9.13 -24.07
N ILE A 294 16.55 7.95 -24.66
CA ILE A 294 16.70 6.68 -23.96
C ILE A 294 17.54 5.71 -24.79
N ILE A 295 18.31 4.86 -24.12
CA ILE A 295 18.89 3.68 -24.75
C ILE A 295 17.88 2.55 -24.57
N MET A 296 17.20 2.16 -25.65
CA MET A 296 16.32 1.01 -25.63
C MET A 296 17.19 -0.25 -25.69
N ASP A 297 17.16 -1.04 -24.62
CA ASP A 297 17.95 -2.26 -24.45
C ASP A 297 17.00 -3.45 -24.38
N SER A 298 17.09 -4.36 -25.36
CA SER A 298 16.21 -5.51 -25.45
C SER A 298 16.29 -6.43 -24.23
N SER A 299 17.43 -6.44 -23.52
CA SER A 299 17.61 -7.30 -22.33
C SER A 299 16.77 -6.83 -21.15
N THR A 300 16.39 -5.54 -21.12
CA THR A 300 15.42 -5.01 -20.15
C THR A 300 14.04 -5.66 -20.31
N TYR A 301 13.71 -6.12 -21.52
CA TYR A 301 12.42 -6.71 -21.87
C TYR A 301 12.51 -8.23 -22.09
N GLY A 302 13.61 -8.87 -21.66
CA GLY A 302 13.79 -10.32 -21.69
C GLY A 302 14.44 -10.89 -22.95
N VAL A 303 14.87 -10.07 -23.91
CA VAL A 303 15.56 -10.53 -25.13
C VAL A 303 17.03 -10.18 -25.07
N ALA A 304 17.91 -11.19 -25.05
CA ALA A 304 19.35 -10.97 -24.97
C ALA A 304 19.86 -10.12 -26.15
N VAL A 305 20.67 -9.09 -25.89
CA VAL A 305 21.14 -8.13 -26.91
C VAL A 305 21.92 -8.81 -28.04
N ASN A 306 22.62 -9.91 -27.75
CA ASN A 306 23.40 -10.68 -28.72
C ASN A 306 22.60 -11.81 -29.42
N SER A 307 21.29 -11.89 -29.18
CA SER A 307 20.39 -12.81 -29.90
C SER A 307 19.98 -12.23 -31.26
N ALA A 308 19.31 -13.04 -32.09
CA ALA A 308 18.90 -12.64 -33.43
C ALA A 308 17.96 -11.41 -33.45
N ASP A 309 17.12 -11.26 -32.43
CA ASP A 309 16.18 -10.14 -32.27
C ASP A 309 16.65 -9.12 -31.22
N GLY A 310 17.88 -9.28 -30.73
CA GLY A 310 18.47 -8.40 -29.72
C GLY A 310 18.85 -7.03 -30.28
N TYR A 311 18.66 -5.99 -29.46
CA TYR A 311 19.05 -4.63 -29.82
C TYR A 311 19.49 -3.82 -28.60
N ARG A 312 20.32 -2.81 -28.84
CA ARG A 312 20.66 -1.76 -27.88
C ARG A 312 20.83 -0.46 -28.65
N THR A 313 19.79 0.37 -28.67
CA THR A 313 19.69 1.49 -29.60
C THR A 313 19.37 2.78 -28.86
N PRO A 314 20.22 3.83 -28.95
CA PRO A 314 19.86 5.16 -28.49
C PRO A 314 18.79 5.73 -29.43
N VAL A 315 17.70 6.25 -28.85
CA VAL A 315 16.61 6.88 -29.59
C VAL A 315 16.17 8.18 -28.91
N ASP A 316 15.64 9.09 -29.71
CA ASP A 316 15.07 10.35 -29.26
C ASP A 316 13.53 10.28 -29.20
N TYR A 317 12.94 11.09 -28.32
CA TYR A 317 11.49 11.30 -28.18
C TYR A 317 10.70 9.99 -28.06
N ALA A 318 11.08 9.17 -27.08
CA ALA A 318 10.43 7.89 -26.81
C ALA A 318 9.24 8.05 -25.87
N THR A 319 8.07 7.56 -26.28
CA THR A 319 6.85 7.50 -25.44
C THR A 319 6.46 6.04 -25.27
N ARG A 320 6.51 5.54 -24.03
CA ARG A 320 6.25 4.14 -23.70
C ARG A 320 4.76 3.84 -23.74
N ILE A 321 4.41 2.69 -24.32
CA ILE A 321 3.02 2.20 -24.37
C ILE A 321 2.85 0.75 -23.89
N SER A 322 3.94 -0.02 -23.72
CA SER A 322 3.92 -1.34 -23.07
C SER A 322 5.11 -1.58 -22.15
N TYR A 323 4.95 -2.44 -21.14
CA TYR A 323 6.05 -2.91 -20.30
C TYR A 323 6.92 -3.93 -21.03
N SER A 324 6.36 -4.64 -22.02
CA SER A 324 7.11 -5.46 -22.99
C SER A 324 8.06 -4.66 -23.90
N GLY A 325 8.09 -3.32 -23.80
CA GLY A 325 9.10 -2.49 -24.47
C GLY A 325 8.65 -1.90 -25.80
N ILE A 326 7.35 -1.67 -26.00
CA ILE A 326 6.82 -0.99 -27.19
C ILE A 326 6.71 0.51 -26.91
N PHE A 327 7.24 1.31 -27.85
CA PHE A 327 7.27 2.76 -27.80
C PHE A 327 6.87 3.37 -29.14
N PHE A 328 6.35 4.60 -29.09
CA PHE A 328 6.57 5.56 -30.18
C PHE A 328 7.96 6.17 -30.03
N HIS A 329 8.76 6.26 -31.08
CA HIS A 329 10.03 6.98 -31.02
C HIS A 329 10.50 7.51 -32.37
N SER A 330 11.48 8.41 -32.34
CA SER A 330 12.17 8.92 -33.51
C SER A 330 12.96 7.81 -34.18
N ALA A 331 12.75 7.62 -35.49
CA ALA A 331 13.44 6.61 -36.29
C ALA A 331 13.89 7.21 -37.63
N PRO A 332 14.88 8.13 -37.64
CA PRO A 332 15.35 8.77 -38.87
C PRO A 332 15.87 7.76 -39.91
N TRP A 333 16.32 6.58 -39.47
CA TRP A 333 16.81 5.51 -40.34
C TRP A 333 15.70 4.77 -41.12
N SER A 334 14.42 4.93 -40.74
CA SER A 334 13.30 4.19 -41.34
C SER A 334 12.23 5.07 -41.99
N VAL A 335 12.53 6.36 -42.23
CA VAL A 335 11.56 7.30 -42.83
C VAL A 335 11.05 6.85 -44.20
N GLY A 336 11.86 6.09 -44.97
CA GLY A 336 11.43 5.53 -46.25
C GLY A 336 10.44 4.37 -46.14
N GLN A 337 10.36 3.70 -44.98
CA GLN A 337 9.43 2.61 -44.71
C GLN A 337 8.14 3.10 -44.04
N GLN A 338 8.18 4.23 -43.35
CA GLN A 338 7.03 4.78 -42.62
C GLN A 338 5.89 5.13 -43.59
N GLY A 339 4.71 4.54 -43.37
CA GLY A 339 3.57 4.63 -44.29
C GLY A 339 3.53 3.56 -45.39
N TYR A 340 4.50 2.63 -45.42
CA TYR A 340 4.63 1.63 -46.49
C TYR A 340 4.88 0.20 -45.98
N SER A 341 5.87 0.00 -45.11
CA SER A 341 6.28 -1.34 -44.64
C SER A 341 6.73 -1.34 -43.18
N ASN A 342 6.69 -2.51 -42.55
CA ASN A 342 7.09 -2.71 -41.16
C ASN A 342 8.54 -3.20 -41.08
N ALA A 343 9.35 -2.50 -40.27
CA ALA A 343 10.78 -2.77 -40.15
C ALA A 343 11.31 -2.74 -38.71
N SER A 344 10.46 -2.51 -37.70
CA SER A 344 10.89 -2.41 -36.30
C SER A 344 10.89 -3.78 -35.59
N HIS A 345 11.29 -3.79 -34.31
CA HIS A 345 11.17 -4.94 -33.39
C HIS A 345 9.86 -4.93 -32.57
N GLY A 346 8.89 -4.11 -32.97
CA GLY A 346 7.60 -3.96 -32.28
C GLY A 346 7.22 -2.49 -32.02
N CYS A 347 8.21 -1.59 -31.92
CA CYS A 347 7.97 -0.16 -31.75
C CYS A 347 7.27 0.48 -32.96
N LEU A 348 6.62 1.62 -32.72
CA LEU A 348 6.02 2.47 -33.74
C LEU A 348 7.06 3.52 -34.14
N ASN A 349 7.83 3.21 -35.19
CA ASN A 349 8.83 4.12 -35.73
C ASN A 349 8.14 5.33 -36.38
N LEU A 350 8.50 6.53 -35.94
CA LEU A 350 8.00 7.78 -36.49
C LEU A 350 9.13 8.65 -37.04
N SER A 351 8.78 9.63 -37.88
CA SER A 351 9.71 10.70 -38.25
C SER A 351 10.13 11.48 -37.00
N PRO A 352 11.34 12.07 -36.96
CA PRO A 352 11.78 12.84 -35.78
C PRO A 352 10.79 13.92 -35.34
N ALA A 353 10.13 14.60 -36.28
CA ALA A 353 9.13 15.62 -35.99
C ALA A 353 7.85 15.01 -35.38
N ASN A 354 7.37 13.88 -35.91
CA ASN A 354 6.18 13.20 -35.39
C ASN A 354 6.43 12.60 -34.00
N ALA A 355 7.59 11.97 -33.79
CA ALA A 355 7.97 11.45 -32.47
C ALA A 355 8.05 12.55 -31.42
N ARG A 356 8.66 13.69 -31.77
CA ARG A 356 8.69 14.88 -30.92
C ARG A 356 7.27 15.37 -30.61
N TRP A 357 6.41 15.43 -31.62
CA TRP A 357 5.01 15.84 -31.41
C TRP A 357 4.30 14.92 -30.43
N VAL A 358 4.45 13.59 -30.56
CA VAL A 358 3.90 12.61 -29.59
C VAL A 358 4.47 12.86 -28.20
N TYR A 359 5.79 13.03 -28.08
CA TYR A 359 6.45 13.33 -26.81
C TYR A 359 5.89 14.61 -26.15
N GLU A 360 5.59 15.65 -26.92
CA GLU A 360 5.08 16.92 -26.41
C GLU A 360 3.57 16.88 -26.12
N ASN A 361 2.78 16.08 -26.85
CA ASN A 361 1.31 16.15 -26.83
C ASN A 361 0.59 14.94 -26.20
N ALA A 362 1.25 13.79 -26.07
CA ALA A 362 0.72 12.64 -25.34
C ALA A 362 0.95 12.82 -23.84
N LYS A 363 0.03 12.34 -23.01
CA LYS A 363 0.18 12.27 -21.55
C LYS A 363 -0.05 10.85 -21.06
N ARG A 364 0.47 10.55 -19.87
CA ARG A 364 0.21 9.28 -19.17
C ARG A 364 -1.30 9.03 -19.12
N GLY A 365 -1.72 7.82 -19.46
CA GLY A 365 -3.13 7.43 -19.51
C GLY A 365 -3.81 7.67 -20.85
N ASP A 366 -3.18 8.35 -21.81
CA ASP A 366 -3.71 8.40 -23.18
C ASP A 366 -3.73 6.99 -23.80
N ILE A 367 -4.63 6.78 -24.75
CA ILE A 367 -4.84 5.45 -25.31
C ILE A 367 -4.16 5.33 -26.66
N THR A 368 -3.51 4.20 -26.89
CA THR A 368 -3.08 3.76 -28.22
C THR A 368 -3.82 2.49 -28.60
N ILE A 369 -4.46 2.47 -29.77
CA ILE A 369 -5.15 1.30 -30.33
C ILE A 369 -4.35 0.84 -31.54
N ILE A 370 -3.91 -0.41 -31.53
CA ILE A 370 -3.19 -1.03 -32.64
C ILE A 370 -4.07 -2.11 -33.23
N LYS A 371 -4.23 -2.10 -34.57
CA LYS A 371 -5.09 -3.06 -35.27
C LYS A 371 -4.52 -3.50 -36.61
N ASN A 372 -5.01 -4.64 -37.06
CA ASN A 372 -4.74 -5.26 -38.36
C ASN A 372 -3.29 -5.72 -38.59
N THR A 373 -2.48 -5.85 -37.52
CA THR A 373 -1.12 -6.43 -37.64
C THR A 373 -1.19 -7.96 -37.72
N VAL A 374 -0.09 -8.59 -38.14
CA VAL A 374 0.08 -10.06 -38.08
C VAL A 374 0.37 -10.59 -36.67
N GLY A 375 0.55 -9.70 -35.68
CA GLY A 375 0.82 -10.05 -34.28
C GLY A 375 -0.42 -10.58 -33.54
N GLY A 376 -0.21 -10.95 -32.29
CA GLY A 376 -1.28 -11.39 -31.41
C GLY A 376 -2.12 -10.23 -30.87
N THR A 377 -2.60 -10.37 -29.64
CA THR A 377 -3.18 -9.27 -28.86
C THR A 377 -2.29 -9.04 -27.65
N LEU A 378 -2.02 -7.78 -27.32
CA LEU A 378 -1.25 -7.41 -26.14
C LEU A 378 -1.83 -8.09 -24.89
N SER A 379 -0.95 -8.68 -24.08
CA SER A 379 -1.35 -9.28 -22.82
C SER A 379 -2.06 -8.26 -21.92
N GLY A 380 -3.22 -8.67 -21.39
CA GLY A 380 -3.98 -7.87 -20.42
C GLY A 380 -3.21 -7.55 -19.13
N VAL A 381 -2.19 -8.35 -18.81
CA VAL A 381 -1.31 -8.19 -17.64
C VAL A 381 0.12 -7.76 -18.02
N ASP A 382 0.31 -7.22 -19.23
CA ASP A 382 1.60 -6.60 -19.62
C ASP A 382 2.04 -5.56 -18.57
N GLY A 383 1.09 -4.77 -18.08
CA GLY A 383 1.31 -3.61 -17.20
C GLY A 383 0.73 -2.34 -17.79
N LEU A 384 0.59 -2.27 -19.11
CA LEU A 384 -0.12 -1.17 -19.82
C LEU A 384 -1.20 -1.70 -20.78
N GLY A 385 -1.65 -2.94 -20.55
CA GLY A 385 -2.61 -3.65 -21.40
C GLY A 385 -3.97 -3.91 -20.75
N ASP A 386 -4.29 -3.27 -19.62
CA ASP A 386 -5.44 -3.54 -18.74
C ASP A 386 -6.79 -3.62 -19.48
N TRP A 387 -6.94 -2.85 -20.54
CA TRP A 387 -8.15 -2.75 -21.35
C TRP A 387 -8.34 -3.91 -22.35
N ASN A 388 -7.34 -4.78 -22.51
CA ASN A 388 -7.46 -6.00 -23.30
C ASN A 388 -8.11 -7.16 -22.51
N ILE A 389 -8.26 -7.02 -21.19
CA ILE A 389 -9.03 -7.99 -20.38
C ILE A 389 -10.52 -7.66 -20.52
N PRO A 390 -11.37 -8.62 -20.96
CA PRO A 390 -12.81 -8.44 -21.01
C PRO A 390 -13.37 -8.02 -19.67
N TRP A 391 -14.33 -7.08 -19.66
CA TRP A 391 -14.85 -6.54 -18.41
C TRP A 391 -15.43 -7.60 -17.46
N ALA A 392 -16.10 -8.62 -17.98
CA ALA A 392 -16.65 -9.70 -17.14
C ALA A 392 -15.54 -10.44 -16.37
N GLU A 393 -14.38 -10.67 -16.98
CA GLU A 393 -13.21 -11.28 -16.34
C GLU A 393 -12.56 -10.31 -15.35
N TRP A 394 -12.37 -9.05 -15.76
CA TRP A 394 -11.82 -8.01 -14.89
C TRP A 394 -12.66 -7.82 -13.62
N LYS A 395 -13.98 -7.72 -13.78
CA LYS A 395 -14.96 -7.48 -12.71
C LYS A 395 -15.08 -8.68 -11.77
N ALA A 396 -14.97 -9.91 -12.30
CA ALA A 396 -14.89 -11.11 -11.46
C ALA A 396 -13.64 -11.07 -10.57
N GLY A 397 -12.57 -10.46 -11.05
CA GLY A 397 -11.33 -10.28 -10.30
C GLY A 397 -10.56 -11.60 -10.13
N ASN A 398 -9.44 -11.50 -9.43
CA ASN A 398 -8.54 -12.63 -9.15
C ASN A 398 -7.92 -12.46 -7.75
N ALA A 399 -8.78 -12.17 -6.77
CA ALA A 399 -8.41 -12.08 -5.36
C ALA A 399 -8.12 -13.45 -4.75
N ASP A 400 -8.89 -14.46 -5.13
CA ASP A 400 -8.94 -15.77 -4.46
C ASP A 400 -7.90 -16.78 -4.98
N VAL A 401 -6.75 -16.30 -5.47
CA VAL A 401 -5.71 -17.21 -6.02
C VAL A 401 -4.92 -17.82 -4.87
N SER A 402 -5.08 -19.15 -4.71
CA SER A 402 -4.43 -20.01 -3.70
C SER A 402 -2.92 -20.08 -3.80
#